data_AF-A0A9W6FY76-F1
#
_entry.id   AF-A0A9W6FY76-F1
#
_cell.length_a   1.000
_cell.length_b   1.000
_cell.length_c   1.000
_cell.angle_alpha   90.00
_cell.angle_beta   90.00
_cell.angle_gamma   90.00
#
_symmetry.space_group_name_H-M   'P 1'
#
loop_
_entity.id
_entity.type
_entity.pdbx_description
1 polymer ?
#
loop_
_entity_poly.entity_id
_entity_poly.type
_entity_poly.pdbx_seq_one_letter_code
_entity_poly.pdbx_strand_id
1 'polypeptide(L)'
;MSQSRIEWTERTWNPAVGCSKVSPGCAHCYAEVMARRLQAMGVSGYENGFDVTLLPKRLNEPLLRKSPTIYFVNSMSDLFHEAIPDDYIRQVFDVIRRSPQHTFQVLTKRAERMANFFGADQPPLNAWLGVTVEDKRFGVPRIEHLRRVQASVRFLSVEPLLEDLGDMDLHDIHWVIVGGESGLKARPMKQEWVLSVKRQCDEQGAAFFFKQWGGWGLDGKKRGKKENGRLLMGRTWDGVPAQPENRTMQSMTHRTRITA
;
A
#
# COMPACT_ATOMS: atom_id res chain seq x y z
N MET A 1 -6.35 16.84 -5.86
CA MET A 1 -5.95 15.94 -4.76
C MET A 1 -6.63 16.32 -3.44
N SER A 2 -7.38 15.40 -2.82
CA SER A 2 -7.99 15.57 -1.49
C SER A 2 -7.06 15.11 -0.35
N GLN A 3 -7.26 15.62 0.87
CA GLN A 3 -6.68 15.00 2.08
C GLN A 3 -7.20 13.56 2.21
N SER A 4 -6.32 12.62 2.57
CA SER A 4 -6.69 11.22 2.75
C SER A 4 -7.42 11.02 4.09
N ARG A 5 -8.35 10.06 4.11
CA ARG A 5 -8.96 9.53 5.35
C ARG A 5 -8.37 8.16 5.73
N ILE A 6 -7.22 7.83 5.16
CA ILE A 6 -6.47 6.60 5.42
C ILE A 6 -5.37 6.99 6.40
N GLU A 7 -5.34 6.31 7.53
CA GLU A 7 -4.64 6.72 8.74
C GLU A 7 -3.11 6.77 8.58
N TRP A 8 -2.56 6.09 7.57
CA TRP A 8 -1.13 5.95 7.32
C TRP A 8 -0.60 6.74 6.12
N THR A 9 -1.42 7.61 5.51
CA THR A 9 -1.05 8.47 4.37
C THR A 9 -1.69 9.85 4.50
N GLU A 10 -1.04 10.88 3.93
CA GLU A 10 -1.56 12.25 3.95
C GLU A 10 -2.52 12.53 2.78
N ARG A 11 -2.22 11.99 1.59
CA ARG A 11 -2.94 12.27 0.35
C ARG A 11 -3.00 11.05 -0.56
N THR A 12 -4.06 10.96 -1.36
CA THR A 12 -4.13 9.96 -2.43
C THR A 12 -3.78 10.59 -3.78
N TRP A 13 -3.07 9.83 -4.61
CA TRP A 13 -2.79 10.17 -6.00
C TRP A 13 -3.29 9.02 -6.88
N ASN A 14 -4.19 9.32 -7.81
CA ASN A 14 -4.87 8.31 -8.63
C ASN A 14 -4.65 8.63 -10.13
N PRO A 15 -3.48 8.26 -10.71
CA PRO A 15 -3.25 8.31 -12.15
C PRO A 15 -4.13 7.32 -12.92
N ALA A 16 -4.67 6.29 -12.28
CA ALA A 16 -5.73 5.45 -12.86
C ALA A 16 -6.83 5.19 -11.83
N VAL A 17 -8.03 4.84 -12.32
CA VAL A 17 -9.15 4.35 -11.50
C VAL A 17 -9.70 3.06 -12.10
N GLY A 18 -10.48 2.33 -11.31
CA GLY A 18 -11.08 1.06 -11.73
C GLY A 18 -10.15 -0.13 -11.56
N CYS A 19 -10.73 -1.32 -11.43
CA CYS A 19 -10.00 -2.56 -11.18
C CYS A 19 -10.89 -3.79 -11.43
N SER A 20 -10.28 -4.97 -11.56
CA SER A 20 -10.95 -6.28 -11.52
C SER A 20 -10.59 -7.06 -10.25
N LYS A 21 -11.52 -7.94 -9.82
CA LYS A 21 -11.39 -8.75 -8.60
C LYS A 21 -10.48 -9.96 -8.86
N VAL A 22 -9.49 -10.17 -7.98
CA VAL A 22 -8.51 -11.27 -8.12
C VAL A 22 -8.44 -12.18 -6.89
N SER A 23 -9.15 -11.86 -5.81
CA SER A 23 -9.11 -12.63 -4.57
C SER A 23 -10.32 -12.37 -3.66
N PRO A 24 -10.52 -13.16 -2.58
CA PRO A 24 -11.59 -12.95 -1.60
C PRO A 24 -11.57 -11.58 -0.93
N GLY A 25 -10.41 -10.93 -0.80
CA GLY A 25 -10.29 -9.56 -0.29
C GLY A 25 -10.99 -8.51 -1.17
N CYS A 26 -11.28 -8.82 -2.43
CA CYS A 26 -11.97 -7.92 -3.36
C CYS A 26 -13.50 -7.99 -3.27
N ALA A 27 -14.06 -8.95 -2.53
CA ALA A 27 -15.51 -9.23 -2.52
C ALA A 27 -16.35 -8.00 -2.13
N HIS A 28 -15.85 -7.17 -1.21
CA HIS A 28 -16.54 -5.98 -0.67
C HIS A 28 -15.71 -4.71 -0.86
N CYS A 29 -15.08 -4.60 -2.04
CA CYS A 29 -14.19 -3.50 -2.39
C CYS A 29 -14.83 -2.11 -2.20
N TYR A 30 -14.24 -1.29 -1.33
CA TYR A 30 -14.72 0.07 -1.10
C TYR A 30 -14.58 0.96 -2.35
N ALA A 31 -13.53 0.75 -3.15
CA ALA A 31 -13.27 1.53 -4.35
C ALA A 31 -14.34 1.28 -5.42
N GLU A 32 -14.86 0.05 -5.54
CA GLU A 32 -15.96 -0.28 -6.45
C GLU A 32 -17.24 0.46 -6.07
N VAL A 33 -17.62 0.42 -4.79
CA VAL A 33 -18.80 1.13 -4.27
C VAL A 33 -18.65 2.64 -4.45
N MET A 34 -17.46 3.17 -4.15
CA MET A 34 -17.18 4.60 -4.30
C MET A 34 -17.18 5.03 -5.77
N ALA A 35 -16.61 4.24 -6.68
CA ALA A 35 -16.59 4.54 -8.11
C ALA A 35 -18.00 4.63 -8.70
N ARG A 36 -18.90 3.69 -8.34
CA ARG A 36 -20.32 3.76 -8.74
C ARG A 36 -21.01 5.03 -8.25
N ARG A 37 -20.71 5.45 -7.02
CA ARG A 37 -21.23 6.71 -6.47
C ARG A 37 -20.71 7.92 -7.24
N LEU A 38 -19.40 7.97 -7.51
CA LEU A 38 -18.76 9.06 -8.22
C LEU A 38 -19.25 9.17 -9.68
N GLN A 39 -19.50 8.03 -10.33
CA GLN A 39 -20.14 7.95 -11.64
C GLN A 39 -21.56 8.55 -11.60
N ALA A 40 -22.39 8.14 -10.64
CA ALA A 40 -23.75 8.68 -10.49
C ALA A 40 -23.77 10.19 -10.19
N MET A 41 -22.70 10.72 -9.59
CA MET A 41 -22.51 12.14 -9.34
C MET A 41 -21.93 12.92 -10.53
N GLY A 42 -21.58 12.26 -11.65
CA GLY A 42 -20.97 12.90 -12.82
C GLY A 42 -19.54 13.40 -12.56
N VAL A 43 -18.80 12.79 -11.64
CA VAL A 43 -17.42 13.21 -11.32
C VAL A 43 -16.47 12.80 -12.44
N SER A 44 -15.71 13.75 -12.97
CA SER A 44 -14.76 13.49 -14.06
C SER A 44 -13.71 12.43 -13.71
N GLY A 45 -13.46 11.54 -14.66
CA GLY A 45 -12.59 10.37 -14.54
C GLY A 45 -13.30 9.11 -14.05
N TYR A 46 -14.59 9.17 -13.72
CA TYR A 46 -15.41 8.02 -13.31
C TYR A 46 -16.58 7.75 -14.27
N GLU A 47 -16.50 8.27 -15.51
CA GLU A 47 -17.51 8.09 -16.55
C GLU A 47 -17.77 6.59 -16.81
N ASN A 48 -16.71 5.77 -16.75
CA ASN A 48 -16.74 4.31 -16.93
C ASN A 48 -16.95 3.54 -15.61
N GLY A 49 -17.38 4.19 -14.53
CA GLY A 49 -17.63 3.53 -13.26
C GLY A 49 -16.36 2.92 -12.66
N PHE A 50 -16.34 1.59 -12.50
CA PHE A 50 -15.20 0.86 -11.92
C PHE A 50 -14.34 0.13 -12.97
N ASP A 51 -14.60 0.38 -14.25
CA ASP A 51 -13.74 -0.12 -15.32
C ASP A 51 -12.41 0.63 -15.34
N VAL A 52 -11.33 -0.09 -15.69
CA VAL A 52 -9.99 0.47 -15.68
C VAL A 52 -9.92 1.64 -16.64
N THR A 53 -9.60 2.81 -16.09
CA THR A 53 -9.52 4.07 -16.83
C THR A 53 -8.23 4.77 -16.45
N LEU A 54 -7.37 5.02 -17.45
CA LEU A 54 -6.16 5.83 -17.29
C LEU A 54 -6.54 7.31 -17.22
N LEU A 55 -5.85 8.07 -16.38
CA LEU A 55 -6.08 9.50 -16.20
C LEU A 55 -4.78 10.28 -16.41
N PRO A 56 -4.25 10.37 -17.65
CA PRO A 56 -2.99 11.05 -17.94
C PRO A 56 -2.92 12.50 -17.43
N LYS A 57 -4.07 13.20 -17.41
CA LYS A 57 -4.19 14.57 -16.88
C LYS A 57 -3.83 14.67 -15.39
N ARG A 58 -3.86 13.57 -14.64
CA ARG A 58 -3.51 13.50 -13.21
C ARG A 58 -2.07 13.08 -12.95
N LEU A 59 -1.30 12.67 -13.96
CA LEU A 59 0.07 12.16 -13.78
C LEU A 59 0.96 13.18 -13.07
N ASN A 60 0.95 14.43 -13.51
CA ASN A 60 1.87 15.44 -13.00
C ASN A 60 1.38 16.13 -11.71
N GLU A 61 0.27 15.69 -11.11
CA GLU A 61 -0.26 16.31 -9.88
C GLU A 61 0.74 16.38 -8.71
N PRO A 62 1.55 15.33 -8.42
CA PRO A 62 2.55 15.41 -7.34
C PRO A 62 3.63 16.48 -7.60
N LEU A 63 4.04 16.69 -8.85
CA LEU A 63 5.09 17.67 -9.19
C LEU A 63 4.70 19.11 -8.85
N LEU A 64 3.40 19.40 -8.72
CA LEU A 64 2.89 20.72 -8.39
C LEU A 64 3.01 21.03 -6.89
N ARG A 65 3.29 20.03 -6.05
CA ARG A 65 3.32 20.19 -4.59
C ARG A 65 4.75 20.34 -4.07
N LYS A 66 4.98 21.46 -3.37
CA LYS A 66 6.30 21.76 -2.77
C LYS A 66 6.52 21.11 -1.40
N SER A 67 5.47 21.06 -0.56
CA SER A 67 5.58 20.50 0.79
C SER A 67 5.79 18.99 0.76
N PRO A 68 6.77 18.43 1.50
CA PRO A 68 6.91 16.98 1.66
C PRO A 68 5.59 16.32 2.03
N THR A 69 5.32 15.15 1.46
CA THR A 69 4.01 14.49 1.58
C THR A 69 4.11 13.01 1.31
N ILE A 70 3.42 12.24 2.13
CA ILE A 70 3.23 10.81 1.96
C ILE A 70 1.97 10.55 1.10
N TYR A 71 2.17 10.08 -0.12
CA TYR A 71 1.11 9.72 -1.07
C TYR A 71 0.78 8.24 -1.04
N PHE A 72 -0.52 7.90 -0.99
CA PHE A 72 -0.99 6.59 -1.38
C PHE A 72 -1.38 6.58 -2.86
N VAL A 73 -0.69 5.76 -3.64
CA VAL A 73 -0.83 5.65 -5.10
C VAL A 73 -1.95 4.68 -5.43
N ASN A 74 -2.83 5.06 -6.35
CA ASN A 74 -3.92 4.24 -6.88
C ASN A 74 -4.87 3.71 -5.78
N SER A 75 -5.30 4.57 -4.85
CA SER A 75 -6.32 4.19 -3.86
C SER A 75 -7.63 3.68 -4.49
N MET A 76 -7.93 4.09 -5.72
CA MET A 76 -9.15 3.77 -6.46
C MET A 76 -8.94 2.78 -7.61
N SER A 77 -7.78 2.12 -7.67
CA SER A 77 -7.41 1.12 -8.69
C SER A 77 -6.30 0.20 -8.17
N ASP A 78 -5.67 -0.57 -9.04
CA ASP A 78 -4.41 -1.26 -8.77
C ASP A 78 -3.44 -0.88 -9.89
N LEU A 79 -2.29 -0.27 -9.58
CA LEU A 79 -1.36 0.24 -10.60
C LEU A 79 -0.84 -0.88 -11.51
N PHE A 80 -0.75 -2.10 -11.00
CA PHE A 80 -0.29 -3.26 -11.74
C PHE A 80 -1.46 -4.05 -12.34
N HIS A 81 -2.65 -3.47 -12.51
CA HIS A 81 -3.74 -4.09 -13.26
C HIS A 81 -3.38 -4.36 -14.73
N GLU A 82 -3.63 -5.57 -15.23
CA GLU A 82 -3.19 -6.07 -16.56
C GLU A 82 -3.56 -5.14 -17.72
N ALA A 83 -4.73 -4.49 -17.64
CA ALA A 83 -5.18 -3.46 -18.60
C ALA A 83 -4.44 -2.11 -18.54
N ILE A 84 -3.56 -1.88 -17.56
CA ILE A 84 -2.70 -0.68 -17.48
C ILE A 84 -1.38 -1.00 -18.19
N PRO A 85 -1.04 -0.34 -19.30
CA PRO A 85 0.19 -0.60 -20.05
C PRO A 85 1.47 -0.32 -19.25
N ASP A 86 2.54 -1.08 -19.51
CA ASP A 86 3.82 -0.92 -18.81
C ASP A 86 4.47 0.46 -19.04
N ASP A 87 4.31 1.06 -20.23
CA ASP A 87 4.77 2.42 -20.50
C ASP A 87 4.04 3.47 -19.64
N TYR A 88 2.77 3.23 -19.30
CA TYR A 88 2.03 4.07 -18.37
C TYR A 88 2.55 3.92 -16.93
N ILE A 89 2.83 2.68 -16.51
CA ILE A 89 3.46 2.41 -15.20
C ILE A 89 4.83 3.11 -15.11
N ARG A 90 5.64 3.06 -16.18
CA ARG A 90 6.92 3.79 -16.25
C ARG A 90 6.74 5.30 -16.10
N GLN A 91 5.72 5.90 -16.71
CA GLN A 91 5.40 7.32 -16.54
C GLN A 91 5.04 7.67 -15.08
N VAL A 92 4.29 6.79 -14.40
CA VAL A 92 3.99 6.96 -12.96
C VAL A 92 5.27 6.94 -12.13
N PHE A 93 6.17 5.98 -12.36
CA PHE A 93 7.45 5.92 -11.64
C PHE A 93 8.43 7.04 -12.03
N ASP A 94 8.34 7.61 -13.23
CA ASP A 94 9.09 8.83 -13.60
C ASP A 94 8.67 10.02 -12.74
N VAL A 95 7.37 10.24 -12.56
CA VAL A 95 6.85 11.29 -11.66
C VAL A 95 7.33 11.09 -10.23
N ILE A 96 7.31 9.84 -9.73
CA ILE A 96 7.82 9.50 -8.40
C ILE A 96 9.30 9.90 -8.28
N ARG A 97 10.13 9.50 -9.25
CA ARG A 97 11.57 9.81 -9.29
C ARG A 97 11.83 11.32 -9.32
N ARG A 98 11.02 12.08 -10.05
CA ARG A 98 11.14 13.55 -10.19
C ARG A 98 10.59 14.33 -9.01
N SER A 99 10.00 13.66 -8.01
CA SER A 99 9.45 14.27 -6.80
C SER A 99 10.12 13.71 -5.52
N PRO A 100 11.45 13.86 -5.35
CA PRO A 100 12.18 13.23 -4.25
C PRO A 100 11.78 13.74 -2.86
N GLN A 101 11.13 14.89 -2.77
CA GLN A 101 10.58 15.43 -1.52
C GLN A 101 9.34 14.70 -1.03
N HIS A 102 8.73 13.84 -1.84
CA HIS A 102 7.55 13.05 -1.50
C HIS A 102 7.90 11.58 -1.31
N THR A 103 7.14 10.90 -0.46
CA THR A 103 7.16 9.44 -0.32
C THR A 103 5.90 8.88 -0.96
N PHE A 104 6.02 7.84 -1.78
CA PHE A 104 4.91 7.22 -2.49
C PHE A 104 4.74 5.77 -2.05
N GLN A 105 3.59 5.45 -1.51
CA GLN A 105 3.22 4.09 -1.12
C GLN A 105 2.38 3.48 -2.23
N VAL A 106 2.92 2.44 -2.87
CA VAL A 106 2.27 1.70 -3.96
C VAL A 106 1.88 0.33 -3.42
N LEU A 107 0.59 0.02 -3.44
CA LEU A 107 0.05 -1.25 -2.96
C LEU A 107 -0.61 -2.02 -4.11
N THR A 108 -0.37 -3.32 -4.21
CA THR A 108 -0.98 -4.16 -5.25
C THR A 108 -1.42 -5.53 -4.75
N LYS A 109 -2.38 -6.15 -5.43
CA LYS A 109 -2.68 -7.60 -5.33
C LYS A 109 -2.05 -8.41 -6.46
N ARG A 110 -1.46 -7.76 -7.46
CA ARG A 110 -0.82 -8.36 -8.64
C ARG A 110 0.69 -8.38 -8.46
N ALA A 111 1.11 -8.97 -7.35
CA ALA A 111 2.50 -8.94 -6.89
C ALA A 111 3.47 -9.57 -7.90
N GLU A 112 3.08 -10.66 -8.55
CA GLU A 112 3.87 -11.29 -9.61
C GLU A 112 4.12 -10.33 -10.78
N ARG A 113 3.09 -9.62 -11.23
CA ARG A 113 3.24 -8.64 -12.32
C ARG A 113 4.16 -7.50 -11.91
N MET A 114 4.02 -6.99 -10.68
CA MET A 114 4.95 -5.99 -10.14
C MET A 114 6.40 -6.51 -10.14
N ALA A 115 6.63 -7.74 -9.69
CA ALA A 115 7.94 -8.36 -9.69
C ALA A 115 8.53 -8.48 -11.11
N ASN A 116 7.72 -8.92 -12.07
CA ASN A 116 8.13 -9.05 -13.48
C ASN A 116 8.38 -7.69 -14.14
N PHE A 117 7.58 -6.67 -13.81
CA PHE A 117 7.74 -5.32 -14.33
C PHE A 117 9.08 -4.70 -13.94
N PHE A 118 9.50 -4.87 -12.68
CA PHE A 118 10.80 -4.40 -12.23
C PHE A 118 11.94 -5.31 -12.69
N GLY A 119 11.76 -6.63 -12.64
CA GLY A 119 12.85 -7.57 -12.95
C GLY A 119 14.08 -7.27 -12.08
N ALA A 120 15.18 -6.86 -12.71
CA ALA A 120 16.41 -6.44 -12.01
C ALA A 120 16.47 -4.93 -11.70
N ASP A 121 15.54 -4.14 -12.23
CA ASP A 121 15.52 -2.68 -12.05
C ASP A 121 15.12 -2.32 -10.62
N GLN A 122 15.80 -1.31 -10.07
CA GLN A 122 15.47 -0.76 -8.77
C GLN A 122 14.39 0.33 -8.90
N PRO A 123 13.28 0.25 -8.13
CA PRO A 123 12.35 1.36 -8.03
C PRO A 123 13.03 2.60 -7.41
N PRO A 124 12.49 3.81 -7.63
CA PRO A 124 12.98 5.01 -6.97
C PRO A 124 13.00 4.85 -5.43
N LEU A 125 14.00 5.43 -4.76
CA LEU A 125 14.16 5.30 -3.29
C LEU A 125 12.95 5.82 -2.50
N ASN A 126 12.21 6.76 -3.07
CA ASN A 126 11.01 7.31 -2.47
C ASN A 126 9.71 6.56 -2.86
N ALA A 127 9.83 5.40 -3.51
CA ALA A 127 8.73 4.48 -3.78
C ALA A 127 8.75 3.32 -2.77
N TRP A 128 7.84 3.36 -1.80
CA TRP A 128 7.56 2.26 -0.89
C TRP A 128 6.60 1.30 -1.59
N LEU A 129 7.00 0.04 -1.74
CA LEU A 129 6.22 -0.96 -2.46
C LEU A 129 5.63 -1.97 -1.50
N GLY A 130 4.38 -2.35 -1.73
CA GLY A 130 3.71 -3.30 -0.87
C GLY A 130 2.68 -4.16 -1.56
N VAL A 131 2.30 -5.22 -0.86
CA VAL A 131 1.28 -6.17 -1.32
C VAL A 131 0.16 -6.31 -0.30
N THR A 132 -1.06 -6.56 -0.77
CA THR A 132 -2.13 -6.97 0.15
C THR A 132 -1.94 -8.43 0.56
N VAL A 133 -2.12 -8.72 1.85
CA VAL A 133 -2.08 -10.07 2.44
C VAL A 133 -3.37 -10.32 3.22
N GLU A 134 -4.47 -10.62 2.52
CA GLU A 134 -5.79 -10.80 3.14
C GLU A 134 -6.05 -12.20 3.72
N ASP A 135 -5.40 -13.22 3.18
CA ASP A 135 -5.61 -14.65 3.49
C ASP A 135 -4.35 -15.49 3.20
N LYS A 136 -4.34 -16.76 3.62
CA LYS A 136 -3.24 -17.70 3.39
C LYS A 136 -3.10 -18.09 1.93
N ARG A 137 -4.21 -18.26 1.21
CA ARG A 137 -4.21 -18.87 -0.13
C ARG A 137 -3.70 -17.91 -1.21
N PHE A 138 -4.10 -16.65 -1.15
CA PHE A 138 -3.81 -15.64 -2.16
C PHE A 138 -2.89 -14.55 -1.61
N GLY A 139 -3.08 -14.16 -0.35
CA GLY A 139 -2.32 -13.09 0.29
C GLY A 139 -0.87 -13.48 0.57
N VAL A 140 -0.66 -14.51 1.40
CA VAL A 140 0.68 -14.91 1.86
C VAL A 140 1.67 -15.18 0.71
N PRO A 141 1.29 -15.87 -0.39
CA PRO A 141 2.20 -16.09 -1.53
C PRO A 141 2.72 -14.80 -2.19
N ARG A 142 2.03 -13.66 -2.05
CA ARG A 142 2.47 -12.39 -2.64
C ARG A 142 3.71 -11.82 -1.96
N ILE A 143 4.00 -12.23 -0.73
CA ILE A 143 5.18 -11.78 0.03
C ILE A 143 6.46 -12.17 -0.72
N GLU A 144 6.51 -13.37 -1.30
CA GLU A 144 7.65 -13.82 -2.10
C GLU A 144 7.90 -12.99 -3.34
N HIS A 145 6.82 -12.61 -4.05
CA HIS A 145 6.96 -11.75 -5.21
C HIS A 145 7.42 -10.35 -4.82
N LEU A 146 6.96 -9.81 -3.70
CA LEU A 146 7.42 -8.52 -3.18
C LEU A 146 8.92 -8.54 -2.86
N ARG A 147 9.42 -9.62 -2.25
CA ARG A 147 10.85 -9.78 -1.93
C ARG A 147 11.76 -9.72 -3.15
N ARG A 148 11.29 -10.19 -4.31
CA ARG A 148 12.06 -10.14 -5.57
C ARG A 148 12.33 -8.70 -6.04
N VAL A 149 11.54 -7.73 -5.58
CA VAL A 149 11.73 -6.32 -5.94
C VAL A 149 12.70 -5.66 -4.95
N GLN A 150 13.73 -5.00 -5.46
CA GLN A 150 14.74 -4.29 -4.67
C GLN A 150 14.24 -2.91 -4.20
N ALA A 151 13.08 -2.87 -3.53
CA ALA A 151 12.51 -1.63 -2.98
C ALA A 151 13.21 -1.19 -1.69
N SER A 152 13.37 0.12 -1.51
CA SER A 152 13.92 0.72 -0.28
C SER A 152 13.06 0.41 0.95
N VAL A 153 11.74 0.32 0.76
CA VAL A 153 10.77 -0.12 1.75
C VAL A 153 9.82 -1.09 1.09
N ARG A 154 9.70 -2.27 1.71
CA ARG A 154 8.72 -3.32 1.39
C ARG A 154 7.71 -3.40 2.52
N PHE A 155 6.42 -3.29 2.21
CA PHE A 155 5.36 -3.32 3.22
C PHE A 155 4.22 -4.28 2.89
N LEU A 156 3.57 -4.79 3.92
CA LEU A 156 2.37 -5.62 3.81
C LEU A 156 1.16 -4.82 4.27
N SER A 157 0.11 -4.78 3.45
CA SER A 157 -1.22 -4.39 3.91
C SER A 157 -2.00 -5.65 4.18
N VAL A 158 -2.06 -6.04 5.44
CA VAL A 158 -2.84 -7.17 5.95
C VAL A 158 -4.28 -6.70 6.14
N GLU A 159 -4.90 -6.30 5.01
CA GLU A 159 -6.21 -5.64 4.97
C GLU A 159 -7.03 -5.98 3.71
N PRO A 160 -8.29 -6.42 3.87
CA PRO A 160 -8.88 -6.85 5.15
C PRO A 160 -8.18 -8.13 5.64
N LEU A 161 -7.89 -8.23 6.93
CA LEU A 161 -7.46 -9.50 7.54
C LEU A 161 -8.67 -10.44 7.67
N LEU A 162 -8.72 -11.49 6.86
CA LEU A 162 -9.90 -12.36 6.74
C LEU A 162 -9.81 -13.64 7.59
N GLU A 163 -8.61 -14.03 7.99
CA GLU A 163 -8.35 -15.25 8.76
C GLU A 163 -7.04 -15.12 9.54
N ASP A 164 -6.74 -16.10 10.39
CA ASP A 164 -5.37 -16.26 10.90
C ASP A 164 -4.46 -16.62 9.73
N LEU A 165 -3.37 -15.88 9.53
CA LEU A 165 -2.43 -16.12 8.42
C LEU A 165 -1.43 -17.24 8.73
N GLY A 166 -1.37 -17.72 9.97
CA GLY A 166 -0.31 -18.63 10.41
C GLY A 166 1.05 -17.93 10.43
N ASP A 167 2.12 -18.71 10.30
CA ASP A 167 3.48 -18.17 10.27
C ASP A 167 3.80 -17.60 8.89
N MET A 168 4.13 -16.31 8.87
CA MET A 168 4.60 -15.58 7.70
C MET A 168 6.09 -15.33 7.84
N ASP A 169 6.82 -15.57 6.75
CA ASP A 169 8.20 -15.12 6.62
C ASP A 169 8.22 -13.62 6.31
N LEU A 170 8.61 -12.82 7.30
CA LEU A 170 8.76 -11.37 7.22
C LEU A 170 10.20 -10.93 6.96
N HIS A 171 11.11 -11.87 6.61
CA HIS A 171 12.43 -11.50 6.15
C HIS A 171 12.33 -10.48 5.02
N ASP A 172 13.13 -9.40 5.13
CA ASP A 172 13.17 -8.29 4.17
C ASP A 172 11.86 -7.47 4.02
N ILE A 173 10.93 -7.65 4.96
CA ILE A 173 9.71 -6.85 5.11
C ILE A 173 9.90 -5.80 6.21
N HIS A 174 9.64 -4.54 5.88
CA HIS A 174 9.98 -3.41 6.73
C HIS A 174 8.77 -2.91 7.54
N TRP A 175 7.55 -3.13 7.02
CA TRP A 175 6.34 -2.57 7.61
C TRP A 175 5.12 -3.45 7.36
N VAL A 176 4.31 -3.67 8.40
CA VAL A 176 3.08 -4.46 8.34
C VAL A 176 1.93 -3.65 8.90
N ILE A 177 0.92 -3.43 8.08
CA ILE A 177 -0.29 -2.68 8.39
C ILE A 177 -1.44 -3.66 8.53
N VAL A 178 -2.10 -3.71 9.68
CA VAL A 178 -3.23 -4.62 9.95
C VAL A 178 -4.53 -3.84 10.11
N GLY A 179 -5.60 -4.35 9.51
CA GLY A 179 -6.93 -3.76 9.65
C GLY A 179 -8.09 -4.63 9.15
N GLY A 180 -9.26 -4.38 9.73
CA GLY A 180 -10.48 -5.10 9.39
C GLY A 180 -11.22 -4.51 8.18
N GLU A 181 -12.07 -5.33 7.57
CA GLU A 181 -12.87 -4.93 6.42
C GLU A 181 -13.86 -3.80 6.78
N SER A 182 -14.04 -2.84 5.87
CA SER A 182 -14.97 -1.72 6.07
C SER A 182 -16.21 -1.86 5.20
N GLY A 183 -17.28 -1.16 5.57
CA GLY A 183 -18.50 -1.06 4.76
C GLY A 183 -19.63 -1.98 5.22
N LEU A 184 -20.78 -1.89 4.54
CA LEU A 184 -22.02 -2.55 4.95
C LEU A 184 -21.93 -4.08 4.96
N LYS A 185 -21.06 -4.66 4.14
CA LYS A 185 -20.86 -6.11 4.04
C LYS A 185 -19.56 -6.58 4.70
N ALA A 186 -18.94 -5.74 5.54
CA ALA A 186 -17.69 -6.08 6.22
C ALA A 186 -17.77 -7.44 6.92
N ARG A 187 -16.72 -8.24 6.78
CA ARG A 187 -16.47 -9.46 7.55
C ARG A 187 -15.74 -9.14 8.86
N PRO A 188 -16.01 -9.89 9.95
CA PRO A 188 -15.34 -9.65 11.22
C PRO A 188 -13.88 -10.12 11.18
N MET A 189 -13.03 -9.39 11.89
CA MET A 189 -11.63 -9.73 12.15
C MET A 189 -11.50 -10.06 13.64
N LYS A 190 -10.75 -11.12 13.99
CA LYS A 190 -10.57 -11.52 15.38
C LYS A 190 -9.27 -10.96 15.98
N GLN A 191 -9.27 -10.69 17.28
CA GLN A 191 -8.11 -10.09 17.96
C GLN A 191 -6.90 -11.01 17.92
N GLU A 192 -7.08 -12.31 18.10
CA GLU A 192 -6.02 -13.31 18.09
C GLU A 192 -5.24 -13.31 16.77
N TRP A 193 -5.90 -13.04 15.63
CA TRP A 193 -5.23 -12.94 14.32
C TRP A 193 -4.32 -11.72 14.27
N VAL A 194 -4.80 -10.57 14.76
CA VAL A 194 -4.00 -9.33 14.83
C VAL A 194 -2.79 -9.51 15.75
N LEU A 195 -2.98 -10.15 16.90
CA LEU A 195 -1.91 -10.43 17.86
C LEU A 195 -0.88 -11.41 17.32
N SER A 196 -1.31 -12.41 16.53
CA SER A 196 -0.40 -13.33 15.82
C SER A 196 0.52 -12.56 14.86
N VAL A 197 -0.04 -11.69 14.01
CA VAL A 197 0.75 -10.86 13.09
C VAL A 197 1.69 -9.93 13.84
N LYS A 198 1.20 -9.30 14.92
CA LYS A 198 2.00 -8.39 15.74
C LYS A 198 3.21 -9.08 16.39
N ARG A 199 3.00 -10.27 16.97
CA ARG A 199 4.08 -11.09 17.55
C ARG A 199 5.16 -11.37 16.50
N GLN A 200 4.75 -11.79 15.30
CA GLN A 200 5.68 -12.08 14.20
C GLN A 200 6.46 -10.84 13.76
N CYS A 201 5.83 -9.65 13.77
CA CYS A 201 6.54 -8.40 13.50
C CYS A 201 7.61 -8.10 14.56
N ASP A 202 7.29 -8.29 15.85
CA ASP A 202 8.24 -8.09 16.94
C ASP A 202 9.42 -9.08 16.86
N GLU A 203 9.15 -10.34 16.53
CA GLU A 203 10.15 -11.42 16.42
C GLU A 203 11.08 -11.24 15.21
N GLN A 204 10.57 -10.70 14.10
CA GLN A 204 11.29 -10.60 12.82
C GLN A 204 11.76 -9.17 12.49
N GLY A 205 11.49 -8.19 13.36
CA GLY A 205 11.98 -6.81 13.23
C GLY A 205 11.22 -5.92 12.25
N ALA A 206 9.99 -6.27 11.87
CA ALA A 206 9.15 -5.44 11.01
C ALA A 206 8.37 -4.40 11.84
N ALA A 207 8.25 -3.16 11.34
CA ALA A 207 7.41 -2.15 11.99
C ALA A 207 5.93 -2.58 11.93
N PHE A 208 5.21 -2.45 13.04
CA PHE A 208 3.80 -2.83 13.14
C PHE A 208 2.87 -1.61 13.25
N PHE A 209 1.86 -1.54 12.38
CA PHE A 209 0.82 -0.53 12.40
C PHE A 209 -0.56 -1.17 12.50
N PHE A 210 -1.30 -0.89 13.56
CA PHE A 210 -2.71 -1.27 13.65
C PHE A 210 -3.59 -0.12 13.17
N LYS A 211 -4.22 -0.30 12.01
CA LYS A 211 -4.99 0.77 11.39
C LYS A 211 -6.35 0.95 12.06
N GLN A 212 -7.18 -0.10 12.09
CA GLN A 212 -8.56 -0.06 12.61
C GLN A 212 -9.24 -1.44 12.57
N TRP A 213 -10.31 -1.59 13.36
CA TRP A 213 -11.09 -2.84 13.48
C TRP A 213 -12.04 -3.16 12.30
N GLY A 214 -12.39 -2.17 11.48
CA GLY A 214 -13.33 -2.35 10.38
C GLY A 214 -14.78 -2.10 10.79
N GLY A 215 -15.71 -2.74 10.09
CA GLY A 215 -17.15 -2.68 10.35
C GLY A 215 -17.58 -3.45 11.61
N TRP A 216 -16.71 -4.27 12.19
CA TRP A 216 -16.97 -5.04 13.40
C TRP A 216 -15.99 -4.61 14.49
N GLY A 217 -16.51 -4.23 15.66
CA GLY A 217 -15.67 -3.92 16.81
C GLY A 217 -15.17 -5.18 17.51
N LEU A 218 -14.24 -4.98 18.44
CA LEU A 218 -13.69 -6.06 19.26
C LEU A 218 -14.77 -6.80 20.08
N ASP A 219 -15.83 -6.10 20.46
CA ASP A 219 -17.00 -6.63 21.16
C ASP A 219 -17.97 -7.43 20.24
N GLY A 220 -17.59 -7.66 18.97
CA GLY A 220 -18.41 -8.38 18.00
C GLY A 220 -19.62 -7.59 17.50
N LYS A 221 -19.73 -6.28 17.78
CA LYS A 221 -20.85 -5.45 17.31
C LYS A 221 -20.50 -4.72 16.02
N LYS A 222 -21.47 -4.66 15.11
CA LYS A 222 -21.32 -3.99 13.82
C LYS A 222 -21.61 -2.50 13.92
N ARG A 223 -20.64 -1.66 13.55
CA ARG A 223 -20.69 -0.19 13.62
C ARG A 223 -19.84 0.43 12.52
N GLY A 224 -19.84 1.76 12.43
CA GLY A 224 -18.93 2.46 11.54
C GLY A 224 -17.47 2.31 11.98
N LYS A 225 -16.53 2.20 11.02
CA LYS A 225 -15.10 2.03 11.34
C LYS A 225 -14.51 3.08 12.29
N LYS A 226 -15.01 4.32 12.22
CA LYS A 226 -14.58 5.42 13.10
C LYS A 226 -14.95 5.15 14.56
N GLU A 227 -16.11 4.54 14.78
CA GLU A 227 -16.63 4.23 16.11
C GLU A 227 -15.95 3.00 16.69
N ASN A 228 -15.68 1.98 15.86
CA ASN A 228 -14.87 0.83 16.29
C ASN A 228 -13.41 1.20 16.57
N GLY A 229 -12.91 2.24 15.92
CA GLY A 229 -11.63 2.86 16.24
C GLY A 229 -10.43 1.95 15.96
N ARG A 230 -9.33 2.28 16.64
CA ARG A 230 -7.99 1.72 16.38
C ARG A 230 -7.20 1.37 17.64
N LEU A 231 -7.90 1.14 18.74
CA LEU A 231 -7.28 0.66 19.97
C LEU A 231 -7.12 -0.86 19.89
N LEU A 232 -5.89 -1.33 20.04
CA LEU A 232 -5.56 -2.74 20.22
C LEU A 232 -4.84 -2.85 21.57
N MET A 233 -5.34 -3.69 22.47
CA MET A 233 -4.84 -3.77 23.85
C MET A 233 -4.80 -2.41 24.56
N GLY A 234 -5.85 -1.59 24.37
CA GLY A 234 -5.99 -0.30 25.06
C GLY A 234 -5.13 0.85 24.53
N ARG A 235 -4.34 0.67 23.47
CA ARG A 235 -3.51 1.72 22.87
C ARG A 235 -3.50 1.70 21.35
N THR A 236 -2.99 2.76 20.73
CA THR A 236 -2.69 2.79 19.29
C THR A 236 -1.33 2.17 19.01
N TRP A 237 -1.16 1.64 17.80
CA TRP A 237 0.08 1.07 17.31
C TRP A 237 0.39 1.70 15.97
N ASP A 238 1.34 2.64 15.96
CA ASP A 238 1.61 3.53 14.83
C ASP A 238 3.04 3.37 14.31
N GLY A 239 3.60 2.16 14.42
CA GLY A 239 4.94 1.87 13.94
C GLY A 239 5.06 2.15 12.45
N VAL A 240 6.14 2.80 12.05
CA VAL A 240 6.50 3.09 10.65
C VAL A 240 7.97 2.73 10.46
N PRO A 241 8.39 2.30 9.26
CA PRO A 241 9.79 2.01 9.01
C PRO A 241 10.61 3.30 9.09
N ALA A 242 11.85 3.19 9.58
CA ALA A 242 12.80 4.28 9.46
C ALA A 242 12.98 4.61 7.97
N GLN A 243 12.96 5.90 7.61
CA GLN A 243 13.34 6.25 6.24
C GLN A 243 14.80 5.82 6.04
N PRO A 244 15.15 5.16 4.92
CA PRO A 244 16.54 4.92 4.62
C PRO A 244 17.23 6.28 4.67
N GLU A 245 18.20 6.44 5.57
CA GLU A 245 19.00 7.65 5.58
C GLU A 245 19.53 7.85 4.17
N ASN A 246 19.36 9.06 3.62
CA ASN A 246 20.08 9.46 2.42
C ASN A 246 21.56 9.21 2.72
N ARG A 247 22.10 8.06 2.29
CA ARG A 247 23.54 7.83 2.23
C ARG A 247 24.06 8.81 1.19
N THR A 248 24.29 10.03 1.65
CA THR A 248 25.03 11.06 0.96
C THR A 248 26.29 10.40 0.40
N MET A 249 26.57 10.62 -0.87
CA MET A 249 27.80 10.18 -1.54
C MET A 249 29.02 10.60 -0.71
N GLN A 250 29.49 9.72 0.17
CA GLN A 250 30.77 9.83 0.86
C GLN A 250 31.47 8.47 0.79
N SER A 251 31.87 8.07 -0.41
CA SER A 251 32.89 7.02 -0.56
C SER A 251 33.58 7.06 -1.93
N MET A 252 34.07 8.21 -2.41
CA MET A 252 35.05 8.26 -3.51
C MET A 252 35.98 9.47 -3.42
N THR A 253 36.65 9.67 -2.28
CA THR A 253 37.85 10.54 -2.22
C THR A 253 38.86 10.02 -1.20
N HIS A 254 39.22 8.74 -1.25
CA HIS A 254 40.47 8.28 -0.63
C HIS A 254 41.01 7.07 -1.39
N ARG A 255 41.82 7.33 -2.42
CA ARG A 255 42.92 6.47 -2.90
C ARG A 255 43.61 7.11 -4.11
N THR A 256 44.50 8.08 -3.83
CA THR A 256 45.77 8.20 -4.57
C THR A 256 46.79 8.96 -3.71
N ARG A 257 47.53 8.24 -2.86
CA ARG A 257 48.93 8.59 -2.59
C ARG A 257 49.75 7.46 -3.22
N ILE A 258 50.23 7.72 -4.43
CA ILE A 258 51.30 6.94 -5.04
C ILE A 258 52.59 7.52 -4.49
N THR A 259 53.29 6.72 -3.71
CA THR A 259 54.72 6.86 -3.43
C THR A 259 55.50 6.30 -4.62
N ALA A 260 56.21 7.19 -5.31
CA ALA A 260 57.54 7.01 -5.90
C ALA A 260 57.93 8.35 -6.56
#